data_AF-A0A1H2Z480-F1
#
_entry.id   AF-A0A1H2Z480-F1
#
_cell.length_a   1.000
_cell.length_b   1.000
_cell.length_c   1.000
_cell.angle_alpha   90.00
_cell.angle_beta   90.00
_cell.angle_gamma   90.00
#
_symmetry.space_group_name_H-M   'P 1'
#
loop_
_entity.id
_entity.type
_entity.pdbx_description
1 polymer ?
#
loop_
_entity_poly.entity_id
_entity_poly.type
_entity_poly.pdbx_seq_one_letter_code
_entity_poly.pdbx_strand_id
1 'polypeptide(L)'
;MKSLKHIVLSFFSLVVLASCGSAKPAAFENRSQTITIKETVYDTIFKIEKDSSSYQALLECQNGVVVIKQVVQAEPGRTLKSPKVRLDNNQLKIDCEARAQELLAHYKNTHQTSNEVIRVPVEVNKLTWWQETQIKLLRIIAIISLLLAVWLFVKSKIT
;
A
#
# COMPACT_ATOMS: atom_id res chain seq x y z
N MET A 1 -33.67 57.97 -8.61
CA MET A 1 -32.40 57.31 -9.04
C MET A 1 -31.55 56.70 -7.91
N LYS A 2 -31.47 57.27 -6.70
CA LYS A 2 -30.66 56.69 -5.61
C LYS A 2 -31.16 55.31 -5.14
N SER A 3 -32.47 55.10 -4.97
CA SER A 3 -33.02 53.80 -4.54
C SER A 3 -32.81 52.67 -5.56
N LEU A 4 -32.91 52.97 -6.87
CA LEU A 4 -32.70 52.00 -7.94
C LEU A 4 -31.26 51.46 -7.95
N LYS A 5 -30.26 52.32 -7.70
CA LYS A 5 -28.85 51.91 -7.60
C LYS A 5 -28.60 50.97 -6.41
N HIS A 6 -29.24 51.21 -5.26
CA HIS A 6 -29.14 50.33 -4.10
C HIS A 6 -29.83 48.98 -4.32
N ILE A 7 -30.98 48.95 -5.02
CA ILE A 7 -31.67 47.70 -5.38
C ILE A 7 -30.82 46.85 -6.32
N VAL A 8 -30.21 47.46 -7.34
CA VAL A 8 -29.34 46.75 -8.29
C VAL A 8 -28.06 46.23 -7.61
N LEU A 9 -27.45 47.02 -6.73
CA LEU A 9 -26.27 46.59 -5.96
C LEU A 9 -26.59 45.42 -5.02
N SER A 10 -27.74 45.48 -4.33
CA SER A 10 -28.22 44.39 -3.47
C SER A 10 -28.49 43.12 -4.26
N PHE A 11 -29.10 43.24 -5.44
CA PHE A 11 -29.38 42.09 -6.30
C PHE A 11 -28.09 41.44 -6.83
N PHE A 12 -27.11 42.25 -7.26
CA PHE A 12 -25.81 41.76 -7.71
C PHE A 12 -25.08 40.99 -6.60
N SER A 13 -25.14 41.46 -5.35
CA SER A 13 -24.54 40.75 -4.20
C SER A 13 -25.18 39.39 -3.91
N LEU A 14 -26.51 39.27 -4.05
CA LEU A 14 -27.25 38.02 -3.88
C LEU A 14 -26.92 36.98 -4.95
N VAL A 15 -26.75 37.42 -6.21
CA VAL A 15 -26.41 36.53 -7.33
C VAL A 15 -25.00 35.95 -7.19
N VAL A 16 -24.03 36.75 -6.74
CA VAL A 16 -22.66 36.28 -6.50
C VAL A 16 -22.62 35.19 -5.42
N LEU A 17 -23.40 35.34 -4.35
CA LEU A 17 -23.48 34.34 -3.27
C LEU A 17 -24.21 33.05 -3.69
N ALA A 18 -25.17 33.14 -4.62
CA ALA A 18 -25.91 31.97 -5.12
C ALA A 18 -25.13 31.13 -6.15
N SER A 19 -24.02 31.65 -6.70
CA SER A 19 -23.24 31.02 -7.78
C SER A 19 -22.14 30.05 -7.27
N CYS A 20 -22.17 29.69 -5.99
CA CYS A 20 -21.20 28.73 -5.44
C CYS A 20 -21.43 27.33 -6.05
N GLY A 21 -20.68 27.00 -7.10
CA GLY A 21 -20.65 25.68 -7.70
C GLY A 21 -19.91 24.71 -6.78
N SER A 22 -20.60 23.70 -6.25
CA SER A 22 -19.95 22.65 -5.46
C SER A 22 -19.09 21.81 -6.40
N ALA A 23 -17.78 21.76 -6.12
CA ALA A 23 -16.89 20.79 -6.76
C ALA A 23 -17.39 19.38 -6.44
N LYS A 24 -17.39 18.49 -7.45
CA LYS A 24 -17.73 17.08 -7.24
C LYS A 24 -16.66 16.44 -6.36
N PRO A 25 -17.02 15.72 -5.30
CA PRO A 25 -16.01 15.05 -4.50
C PRO A 25 -15.40 13.90 -5.30
N ALA A 26 -14.09 13.93 -5.43
CA ALA A 26 -13.28 12.75 -5.71
C ALA A 26 -12.23 12.68 -4.60
N ALA A 27 -12.40 11.75 -3.67
CA ALA A 27 -11.31 11.37 -2.80
C ALA A 27 -11.47 9.92 -2.37
N PHE A 28 -10.33 9.24 -2.29
CA PHE A 28 -10.20 7.84 -1.94
C PHE A 28 -9.85 7.77 -0.45
N GLU A 29 -10.74 7.20 0.36
CA GLU A 29 -10.44 6.91 1.76
C GLU A 29 -9.68 5.58 1.83
N ASN A 30 -8.47 5.60 2.40
CA ASN A 30 -7.69 4.39 2.65
C ASN A 30 -8.24 3.69 3.90
N ARG A 31 -9.39 3.01 3.78
CA ARG A 31 -9.88 2.13 4.83
C ARG A 31 -9.14 0.79 4.73
N SER A 32 -8.32 0.48 5.73
CA SER A 32 -7.62 -0.81 5.84
C SER A 32 -8.64 -1.93 5.99
N GLN A 33 -8.81 -2.74 4.93
CA GLN A 33 -9.67 -3.92 4.96
C GLN A 33 -8.88 -5.17 5.34
N THR A 34 -9.56 -6.01 6.12
CA THR A 34 -9.15 -7.31 6.62
C THR A 34 -8.47 -8.12 5.52
N ILE A 35 -7.22 -8.48 5.79
CA ILE A 35 -6.43 -9.37 4.96
C ILE A 35 -7.06 -10.77 5.06
N THR A 36 -7.84 -11.16 4.05
CA THR A 36 -8.27 -12.55 3.91
C THR A 36 -7.07 -13.34 3.40
N ILE A 37 -6.29 -13.90 4.33
CA ILE A 37 -5.21 -14.82 4.03
C ILE A 37 -5.88 -16.10 3.48
N LYS A 38 -5.95 -16.23 2.16
CA LYS A 38 -6.23 -17.54 1.54
C LYS A 38 -4.98 -18.38 1.75
N GLU A 39 -5.02 -19.23 2.77
CA GLU A 39 -4.03 -20.28 2.97
C GLU A 39 -4.21 -21.30 1.84
N THR A 40 -3.47 -21.11 0.75
CA THR A 40 -3.40 -22.11 -0.32
C THR A 40 -2.54 -23.26 0.20
N VAL A 41 -3.20 -24.27 0.76
CA VAL A 41 -2.55 -25.52 1.18
C VAL A 41 -2.15 -26.28 -0.08
N TYR A 42 -0.84 -26.47 -0.28
CA TYR A 42 -0.30 -27.26 -1.36
C TYR A 42 0.02 -28.67 -0.85
N ASP A 43 -0.75 -29.67 -1.31
CA ASP A 43 -0.52 -31.11 -1.04
C ASP A 43 0.56 -31.70 -1.95
N THR A 44 1.72 -31.05 -2.04
CA THR A 44 2.85 -31.57 -2.82
C THR A 44 3.97 -32.07 -1.92
N ILE A 45 4.49 -33.25 -2.24
CA ILE A 45 5.65 -33.82 -1.56
C ILE A 45 6.88 -33.00 -1.96
N PHE A 46 7.51 -32.33 -0.98
CA PHE A 46 8.79 -31.65 -1.19
C PHE A 46 9.91 -32.68 -1.39
N LYS A 47 10.39 -32.81 -2.63
CA LYS A 47 11.53 -33.67 -2.96
C LYS A 47 12.82 -32.85 -2.91
N ILE A 48 13.66 -33.12 -1.91
CA ILE A 48 15.01 -32.57 -1.84
C ILE A 48 15.93 -33.37 -2.76
N GLU A 49 16.60 -32.71 -3.70
CA GLU A 49 17.61 -33.35 -4.53
C GLU A 49 18.86 -33.68 -3.70
N LYS A 50 19.49 -34.82 -4.02
CA LYS A 50 20.76 -35.20 -3.42
C LYS A 50 21.83 -34.17 -3.80
N ASP A 51 22.49 -33.62 -2.79
CA ASP A 51 23.59 -32.66 -2.96
C ASP A 51 24.89 -33.24 -2.39
N SER A 52 26.03 -32.75 -2.88
CA SER A 52 27.36 -33.17 -2.44
C SER A 52 28.34 -32.00 -2.43
N SER A 53 29.13 -31.89 -1.37
CA SER A 53 30.25 -30.94 -1.23
C SER A 53 31.58 -31.71 -1.19
N SER A 54 32.64 -31.14 -1.75
CA SER A 54 33.97 -31.79 -1.82
C SER A 54 35.02 -31.03 -1.00
N TYR A 55 35.94 -31.78 -0.39
CA TYR A 55 37.09 -31.24 0.30
C TYR A 55 38.31 -32.13 0.07
N GLN A 56 39.41 -31.54 -0.36
CA GLN A 56 40.68 -32.20 -0.61
C GLN A 56 41.82 -31.39 -0.02
N ALA A 57 42.63 -32.04 0.81
CA ALA A 57 43.80 -31.43 1.43
C ALA A 57 44.96 -32.41 1.55
N LEU A 58 46.17 -31.88 1.52
CA LEU A 58 47.40 -32.59 1.81
C LEU A 58 47.67 -32.56 3.31
N LEU A 59 47.78 -33.73 3.91
CA LEU A 59 48.10 -33.91 5.32
C LEU A 59 49.59 -34.26 5.46
N GLU A 60 50.26 -33.66 6.44
CA GLU A 60 51.66 -33.93 6.76
C GLU A 60 51.78 -34.28 8.25
N CYS A 61 52.68 -35.19 8.58
CA CYS A 61 53.01 -35.51 9.96
C CYS A 61 54.25 -34.72 10.38
N GLN A 62 54.09 -33.81 11.33
CA GLN A 62 55.19 -33.05 11.90
C GLN A 62 55.32 -33.43 13.38
N ASN A 63 56.44 -34.05 13.75
CA ASN A 63 56.75 -34.48 15.13
C ASN A 63 55.66 -35.36 15.79
N GLY A 64 55.04 -36.26 15.02
CA GLY A 64 53.98 -37.16 15.51
C GLY A 64 52.58 -36.56 15.52
N VAL A 65 52.43 -35.28 15.15
CA VAL A 65 51.14 -34.59 15.05
C VAL A 65 50.78 -34.40 13.58
N VAL A 66 49.54 -34.75 13.22
CA VAL A 66 49.02 -34.57 11.85
C VAL A 66 48.56 -33.12 11.67
N VAL A 67 49.08 -32.45 10.63
CA VAL A 67 48.74 -31.07 10.26
C VAL A 67 48.26 -30.99 8.81
N ILE A 68 47.33 -30.08 8.52
CA ILE A 68 46.94 -29.76 7.13
C ILE A 68 48.02 -28.85 6.54
N LYS A 69 48.76 -29.36 5.54
CA LYS A 69 49.82 -28.63 4.86
C LYS A 69 49.25 -27.66 3.84
N GLN A 70 48.31 -28.14 3.02
CA GLN A 70 47.68 -27.34 1.97
C GLN A 70 46.29 -27.86 1.67
N VAL A 71 45.33 -26.94 1.56
CA VAL A 71 44.01 -27.23 1.01
C VAL A 71 44.09 -27.13 -0.51
N VAL A 72 43.81 -28.23 -1.21
CA VAL A 72 43.87 -28.32 -2.66
C VAL A 72 42.53 -27.88 -3.27
N GLN A 73 41.42 -28.30 -2.66
CA GLN A 73 40.08 -28.03 -3.16
C GLN A 73 39.09 -28.03 -2.00
N ALA A 74 38.18 -27.07 -2.00
CA ALA A 74 37.11 -26.97 -0.99
C ALA A 74 35.87 -26.37 -1.63
N GLU A 75 35.12 -27.19 -2.37
CA GLU A 75 33.99 -26.72 -3.17
C GLU A 75 32.66 -26.93 -2.45
N PRO A 76 31.81 -25.88 -2.41
CA PRO A 76 30.44 -26.02 -1.94
C PRO A 76 29.61 -26.83 -2.94
N GLY A 77 28.56 -27.48 -2.43
CA GLY A 77 27.51 -28.06 -3.26
C GLY A 77 26.51 -27.00 -3.72
N ARG A 78 25.36 -27.44 -4.26
CA ARG A 78 24.27 -26.51 -4.65
C ARG A 78 23.66 -25.78 -3.46
N THR A 79 23.49 -26.50 -2.35
CA THR A 79 22.89 -26.02 -1.09
C THR A 79 23.83 -26.24 0.10
N LEU A 80 24.66 -27.28 0.05
CA LEU A 80 25.69 -27.56 1.04
C LEU A 80 26.78 -26.50 1.00
N LYS A 81 27.10 -25.94 2.16
CA LYS A 81 28.27 -25.07 2.30
C LYS A 81 29.56 -25.86 2.13
N SER A 82 30.65 -25.13 1.85
CA SER A 82 31.99 -25.72 1.85
C SER A 82 32.27 -26.39 3.21
N PRO A 83 32.79 -27.63 3.24
CA PRO A 83 32.98 -28.38 4.48
C PRO A 83 33.94 -27.68 5.44
N LYS A 84 33.59 -27.65 6.73
CA LYS A 84 34.46 -27.15 7.78
C LYS A 84 35.29 -28.31 8.31
N VAL A 85 36.60 -28.20 8.16
CA VAL A 85 37.53 -29.25 8.56
C VAL A 85 38.31 -28.81 9.79
N ARG A 86 38.31 -29.64 10.82
CA ARG A 86 39.05 -29.43 12.07
C ARG A 86 39.90 -30.66 12.35
N LEU A 87 41.18 -30.45 12.62
CA LEU A 87 42.08 -31.47 13.16
C LEU A 87 42.21 -31.25 14.66
N ASP A 88 41.84 -32.25 15.45
CA ASP A 88 41.93 -32.21 16.91
C ASP A 88 42.46 -33.56 17.40
N ASN A 89 43.60 -33.57 18.09
CA ASN A 89 44.27 -34.78 18.58
C ASN A 89 44.44 -35.88 17.51
N ASN A 90 44.98 -35.52 16.34
CA ASN A 90 45.12 -36.39 15.17
C ASN A 90 43.80 -36.99 14.63
N GLN A 91 42.64 -36.50 15.05
CA GLN A 91 41.33 -36.86 14.49
C GLN A 91 40.86 -35.77 13.53
N LEU A 92 40.48 -36.19 12.32
CA LEU A 92 39.90 -35.33 11.31
C LEU A 92 38.38 -35.28 11.49
N LYS A 93 37.85 -34.12 11.88
CA LYS A 93 36.42 -33.83 11.95
C LYS A 93 36.02 -32.98 10.75
N ILE A 94 34.99 -33.42 10.04
CA ILE A 94 34.45 -32.75 8.86
C ILE A 94 32.98 -32.45 9.13
N ASP A 95 32.66 -31.17 9.25
CA ASP A 95 31.31 -30.69 9.49
C ASP A 95 30.76 -30.05 8.20
N CYS A 96 29.62 -30.57 7.72
CA CYS A 96 28.91 -30.02 6.56
C CYS A 96 27.61 -29.37 7.03
N GLU A 97 27.37 -28.13 6.59
CA GLU A 97 26.15 -27.39 6.91
C GLU A 97 25.28 -27.21 5.66
N ALA A 98 24.00 -27.56 5.76
CA ALA A 98 22.99 -27.27 4.74
C ALA A 98 21.94 -26.30 5.30
N ARG A 99 21.35 -25.47 4.44
CA ARG A 99 20.20 -24.64 4.81
C ARG A 99 18.93 -25.50 4.86
N ALA A 100 18.06 -25.27 5.84
CA ALA A 100 16.76 -25.95 5.91
C ALA A 100 15.84 -25.51 4.76
N GLN A 101 15.75 -26.34 3.72
CA GLN A 101 15.00 -26.03 2.49
C GLN A 101 13.49 -26.13 2.71
N GLU A 102 13.02 -27.15 3.43
CA GLU A 102 11.59 -27.38 3.71
C GLU A 102 10.98 -26.22 4.50
N LEU A 103 11.62 -25.81 5.60
CA LEU A 103 11.14 -24.71 6.45
C LEU A 103 11.07 -23.37 5.68
N LEU A 104 12.03 -23.11 4.80
CA LEU A 104 11.99 -21.91 3.94
C LEU A 104 10.86 -21.96 2.92
N ALA A 105 10.63 -23.12 2.31
CA ALA A 105 9.58 -23.28 1.35
C ALA A 105 8.20 -23.11 2.01
N HIS A 106 8.02 -23.73 3.18
CA HIS A 106 6.83 -23.55 4.01
C HIS A 106 6.61 -22.07 4.36
N TYR A 107 7.64 -21.39 4.89
CA TYR A 107 7.57 -19.97 5.24
C TYR A 107 7.16 -19.08 4.05
N LYS A 108 7.73 -19.30 2.86
CA LYS A 108 7.37 -18.54 1.66
C LYS A 108 5.91 -18.74 1.26
N ASN A 109 5.42 -19.98 1.30
CA ASN A 109 4.03 -20.29 0.96
C ASN A 109 3.04 -19.66 1.95
N THR A 110 3.33 -19.73 3.26
CA THR A 110 2.45 -19.17 4.29
C THR A 110 2.47 -17.64 4.31
N HIS A 111 3.62 -16.99 4.08
CA HIS A 111 3.77 -15.56 4.35
C HIS A 111 3.95 -14.65 3.12
N GLN A 112 4.25 -15.17 1.93
CA GLN A 112 4.29 -14.33 0.71
C GLN A 112 2.93 -14.15 0.03
N THR A 113 1.93 -14.98 0.37
CA THR A 113 0.63 -15.03 -0.32
C THR A 113 -0.32 -13.87 -0.02
N SER A 114 0.07 -12.88 0.77
CA SER A 114 -0.87 -11.89 1.28
C SER A 114 -0.30 -10.48 1.27
N ASN A 115 -0.68 -9.68 0.28
CA ASN A 115 -0.84 -8.22 0.36
C ASN A 115 -1.66 -7.70 -0.84
N GLU A 116 -2.85 -8.25 -1.09
CA GLU A 116 -3.80 -7.59 -2.00
C GLU A 116 -4.62 -6.57 -1.21
N VAL A 117 -4.21 -5.30 -1.30
CA VAL A 117 -4.94 -4.18 -0.68
C VAL A 117 -6.07 -3.76 -1.62
N ILE A 118 -7.27 -4.27 -1.39
CA ILE A 118 -8.49 -3.82 -2.07
C ILE A 118 -8.79 -2.40 -1.60
N ARG A 119 -8.59 -1.40 -2.46
CA ARG A 119 -8.97 0.00 -2.18
C ARG A 119 -10.43 0.22 -2.55
N VAL A 120 -11.31 0.31 -1.56
CA VAL A 120 -12.71 0.68 -1.80
C VAL A 120 -12.82 2.21 -1.85
N PRO A 121 -13.36 2.81 -2.93
CA PRO A 121 -13.62 4.24 -2.95
C PRO A 121 -14.74 4.57 -1.98
N VAL A 122 -14.48 5.48 -1.04
CA VAL A 122 -15.50 6.03 -0.14
C VAL A 122 -15.78 7.47 -0.54
N GLU A 123 -17.07 7.82 -0.67
CA GLU A 123 -17.48 9.19 -0.95
C GLU A 123 -17.21 10.09 0.27
N VAL A 124 -16.12 10.86 0.22
CA VAL A 124 -15.85 11.91 1.21
C VAL A 124 -16.37 13.25 0.71
N ASN A 125 -16.90 14.10 1.60
CA ASN A 125 -17.53 15.41 1.32
C ASN A 125 -18.94 15.36 0.71
N LYS A 126 -19.84 14.54 1.27
CA LYS A 126 -21.27 14.73 1.06
C LYS A 126 -21.73 16.03 1.75
N LEU A 127 -22.45 16.89 1.02
CA LEU A 127 -23.07 18.07 1.64
C LEU A 127 -23.95 17.62 2.80
N THR A 128 -23.78 18.25 3.96
CA THR A 128 -24.70 18.02 5.07
C THR A 128 -26.11 18.45 4.65
N TRP A 129 -27.13 17.76 5.16
CA TRP A 129 -28.52 18.10 4.89
C TRP A 129 -28.84 19.58 5.20
N TRP A 130 -28.18 20.13 6.23
CA TRP A 130 -28.27 21.53 6.60
C TRP A 130 -27.69 22.48 5.53
N GLN A 131 -26.48 22.19 5.04
CA GLN A 131 -25.85 22.97 3.97
C GLN A 131 -26.68 22.94 2.68
N GLU A 132 -27.22 21.76 2.32
CA GLU A 132 -28.08 21.62 1.15
C GLU A 132 -29.38 22.45 1.29
N THR A 133 -29.95 22.47 2.49
CA THR A 133 -31.16 23.25 2.79
C THR A 133 -30.89 24.76 2.70
N GLN A 134 -29.77 25.24 3.24
CA GLN A 134 -29.36 26.64 3.14
C GLN A 134 -29.17 27.10 1.69
N ILE A 135 -28.51 26.28 0.86
CA ILE A 135 -28.29 26.58 -0.56
C ILE A 135 -29.62 26.66 -1.32
N LYS A 136 -30.54 25.71 -1.09
CA LYS A 136 -31.87 25.71 -1.72
C LYS A 136 -32.68 26.94 -1.31
N LEU A 137 -32.67 27.28 -0.03
CA LEU A 137 -33.40 28.43 0.51
C LEU A 137 -32.87 29.75 -0.08
N LEU A 138 -31.55 29.94 -0.16
CA LEU A 138 -30.95 31.13 -0.76
C LEU A 138 -31.33 31.29 -2.24
N ARG A 139 -31.38 30.19 -3.00
CA ARG A 139 -31.83 30.20 -4.40
C ARG A 139 -33.28 30.62 -4.55
N ILE A 140 -34.18 30.16 -3.67
CA ILE A 140 -35.59 30.56 -3.68
C ILE A 140 -35.72 32.06 -3.40
N ILE A 141 -34.99 32.57 -2.40
CA ILE A 141 -34.99 34.00 -2.05
C ILE A 141 -34.47 34.85 -3.22
N ALA A 142 -33.42 34.39 -3.90
CA ALA A 142 -32.88 35.09 -5.07
C ALA A 142 -33.92 35.20 -6.20
N ILE A 143 -34.67 34.14 -6.50
CA ILE A 143 -35.74 34.15 -7.52
C ILE A 143 -36.86 35.13 -7.14
N ILE A 144 -37.31 35.10 -5.88
CA ILE A 144 -38.36 36.02 -5.39
C ILE A 144 -37.89 37.47 -5.51
N SER A 145 -36.63 37.75 -5.15
CA SER A 145 -36.05 39.09 -5.27
C SER A 145 -36.01 39.59 -6.72
N LEU A 146 -35.76 38.69 -7.69
CA LEU A 146 -35.76 38.99 -9.11
C LEU A 146 -37.17 39.38 -9.59
N LEU A 147 -38.18 38.59 -9.23
CA LEU A 147 -39.57 38.86 -9.60
C LEU A 147 -40.07 40.19 -9.02
N LEU A 148 -39.74 40.49 -7.76
CA LEU A 148 -40.07 41.77 -7.13
C LEU A 148 -39.37 42.96 -7.81
N ALA A 149 -38.09 42.81 -8.18
CA ALA A 149 -37.36 43.87 -8.88
C ALA A 149 -37.97 44.15 -10.27
N VAL A 150 -38.33 43.11 -11.03
CA VAL A 150 -39.02 43.26 -12.33
C VAL A 150 -40.39 43.92 -12.16
N TRP A 151 -41.17 43.50 -11.17
CA TRP A 151 -42.47 44.09 -10.90
C TRP A 151 -42.38 45.57 -10.53
N LEU A 152 -41.43 45.95 -9.66
CA LEU A 152 -41.19 47.35 -9.31
C LEU A 152 -40.71 48.17 -10.52
N PHE A 153 -39.88 47.60 -11.40
CA PHE A 153 -39.42 48.26 -12.61
C PHE A 153 -40.57 48.52 -13.59
N VAL A 154 -41.44 47.52 -13.82
CA VAL A 154 -42.63 47.66 -14.67
C VAL A 154 -43.60 48.70 -14.08
N LYS A 155 -43.87 48.65 -12.78
CA LYS A 155 -44.71 49.64 -12.10
C LYS A 155 -44.17 51.07 -12.23
N SER A 156 -42.86 51.25 -12.07
CA SER A 156 -42.19 52.55 -12.22
C SER A 156 -42.17 53.08 -13.67
N LYS A 157 -42.49 52.25 -14.67
CA LYS A 157 -42.59 52.64 -16.08
C LYS A 157 -44.04 52.94 -16.51
N ILE A 158 -45.02 52.42 -15.77
CA ILE A 158 -46.46 52.58 -16.05
C ILE A 158 -47.05 53.79 -15.30
N THR A 159 -46.46 54.19 -14.17
CA THR A 159 -46.76 55.45 -13.44
C THR A 159 -45.80 56.54 -13.88
#